data_AF-A0A382TK45-F1
#
_entry.id   AF-A0A382TK45-F1
#
_cell.length_a   1.000
_cell.length_b   1.000
_cell.length_c   1.000
_cell.angle_alpha   90.00
_cell.angle_beta   90.00
_cell.angle_gamma   90.00
#
_symmetry.space_group_name_H-M   'P 1'
#
loop_
_entity.id
_entity.type
_entity.pdbx_description
1 polymer ?
#
loop_
_entity_poly.entity_id
_entity_poly.type
_entity_poly.pdbx_seq_one_letter_code
_entity_poly.pdbx_strand_id
1 'polypeptide(L)'
;MSSAKNQVTSDTAQDTLARKSEAANLISGGRLVAKALKAEGVDTIFTLCGGHIIDIYDGCIDEGIRIVDVRHEQVAAHAADAYARQTGRLGCVVTTAGPGCTNAMTGIATAFRSESPVLHIGGQGALNQHKMGSLQDLPHVDMMSPITKFAAGVRSTERIADMISMAARE
;
A
#
# COMPACT_ATOMS: atom_id res chain seq x y z
N MET A 1 -30.50 4.73 -51.19
CA MET A 1 -30.53 3.69 -50.14
C MET A 1 -29.34 2.76 -50.34
N SER A 2 -28.32 2.85 -49.49
CA SER A 2 -27.59 1.69 -48.95
C SER A 2 -26.58 2.23 -47.93
N SER A 3 -26.93 2.08 -46.67
CA SER A 3 -26.09 2.47 -45.52
C SER A 3 -25.08 1.34 -45.29
N ALA A 4 -23.81 1.58 -45.60
CA ALA A 4 -22.74 0.65 -45.28
C ALA A 4 -22.48 0.71 -43.77
N LYS A 5 -22.89 -0.36 -43.07
CA LYS A 5 -22.66 -0.55 -41.63
C LYS A 5 -21.16 -0.53 -41.35
N ASN A 6 -20.72 0.43 -40.53
CA ASN A 6 -19.39 0.47 -39.95
C ASN A 6 -19.19 -0.79 -39.10
N GLN A 7 -18.36 -1.72 -39.55
CA GLN A 7 -17.90 -2.84 -38.73
C GLN A 7 -16.88 -2.31 -37.74
N VAL A 8 -17.26 -2.27 -36.46
CA VAL A 8 -16.34 -1.98 -35.37
C VAL A 8 -15.44 -3.20 -35.20
N THR A 9 -14.19 -3.08 -35.63
CA THR A 9 -13.14 -4.09 -35.41
C THR A 9 -12.61 -3.92 -33.99
N SER A 10 -13.02 -4.78 -33.06
CA SER A 10 -12.45 -4.84 -31.71
C SER A 10 -11.13 -5.64 -31.75
N ASP A 11 -10.01 -4.98 -31.46
CA ASP A 11 -8.74 -5.64 -31.17
C ASP A 11 -8.52 -5.56 -29.66
N THR A 12 -8.42 -6.72 -29.00
CA THR A 12 -8.23 -6.84 -27.55
C THR A 12 -7.12 -5.94 -27.01
N ALA A 13 -6.03 -5.75 -27.77
CA ALA A 13 -4.95 -4.87 -27.37
C ALA A 13 -5.37 -3.39 -27.41
N GLN A 14 -6.02 -2.96 -28.50
CA GLN A 14 -6.50 -1.60 -28.65
C GLN A 14 -7.63 -1.28 -27.67
N ASP A 15 -8.54 -2.22 -27.42
CA ASP A 15 -9.62 -2.07 -26.45
C ASP A 15 -9.09 -2.00 -25.00
N THR A 16 -8.04 -2.77 -24.69
CA THR A 16 -7.38 -2.72 -23.37
C THR A 16 -6.65 -1.39 -23.18
N LEU A 17 -5.98 -0.89 -24.21
CA LEU A 17 -5.30 0.41 -24.17
C LEU A 17 -6.29 1.58 -24.11
N ALA A 18 -7.43 1.49 -24.81
CA ALA A 18 -8.50 2.47 -24.78
C ALA A 18 -9.21 2.53 -23.42
N ARG A 19 -9.45 1.38 -22.77
CA ARG A 19 -9.97 1.38 -21.38
C ARG A 19 -8.99 2.01 -20.39
N LYS A 20 -7.68 1.83 -20.61
CA LYS A 20 -6.64 2.46 -19.79
C LYS A 20 -6.59 3.98 -20.01
N SER A 21 -6.91 4.48 -21.21
CA SER A 21 -6.95 5.92 -21.50
C SER A 21 -8.23 6.62 -21.01
N GLU A 22 -9.38 5.95 -20.98
CA GLU A 22 -10.59 6.49 -20.29
C GLU A 22 -10.36 6.64 -18.78
N ALA A 23 -9.50 5.82 -18.19
CA ALA A 23 -9.07 5.93 -16.81
C ALA A 23 -8.09 7.10 -16.54
N ALA A 24 -7.78 7.97 -17.51
CA ALA A 24 -6.85 9.08 -17.32
C ALA A 24 -7.28 10.10 -16.24
N ASN A 25 -8.56 10.14 -15.87
CA ASN A 25 -9.07 10.93 -14.73
C ASN A 25 -9.27 10.11 -13.44
N LEU A 26 -8.95 8.81 -13.44
CA LEU A 26 -9.02 7.94 -12.27
C LEU A 26 -7.66 7.89 -11.58
N ILE A 27 -7.63 8.31 -10.32
CA ILE A 27 -6.45 8.22 -9.47
C ILE A 27 -6.48 6.87 -8.76
N SER A 28 -5.38 6.11 -8.83
CA SER A 28 -5.27 4.84 -8.12
C SER A 28 -5.26 5.06 -6.61
N GLY A 29 -5.78 4.09 -5.84
CA GLY A 29 -5.72 4.12 -4.39
C GLY A 29 -4.30 4.27 -3.86
N GLY A 30 -3.31 3.66 -4.53
CA GLY A 30 -1.90 3.81 -4.15
C GLY A 30 -1.36 5.25 -4.27
N ARG A 31 -1.80 6.02 -5.28
CA ARG A 31 -1.49 7.46 -5.37
C ARG A 31 -2.15 8.26 -4.25
N LEU A 32 -3.35 7.89 -3.82
CA LEU A 32 -4.00 8.51 -2.66
C LEU A 32 -3.25 8.19 -1.36
N VAL A 33 -2.73 6.96 -1.20
CA VAL A 33 -1.87 6.59 -0.06
C VAL A 33 -0.64 7.47 -0.02
N ALA A 34 0.09 7.61 -1.12
CA ALA A 34 1.31 8.41 -1.16
C ALA A 34 1.05 9.90 -0.82
N LYS A 35 -0.04 10.48 -1.34
CA LYS A 35 -0.46 11.84 -1.00
C LYS A 35 -0.74 12.00 0.50
N ALA A 36 -1.45 11.04 1.09
CA ALA A 36 -1.73 11.05 2.52
C ALA A 36 -0.44 10.90 3.35
N LEU A 37 0.47 10.00 2.96
CA LEU A 37 1.78 9.85 3.60
C LEU A 37 2.59 11.15 3.56
N LYS A 38 2.61 11.82 2.41
CA LYS A 38 3.29 13.11 2.25
C LYS A 38 2.72 14.18 3.18
N ALA A 39 1.39 14.23 3.31
CA ALA A 39 0.70 15.15 4.21
C ALA A 39 1.03 14.90 5.69
N GLU A 40 1.27 13.64 6.08
CA GLU A 40 1.74 13.25 7.42
C GLU A 40 3.27 13.38 7.58
N GLY A 41 3.97 14.00 6.62
CA GLY A 41 5.41 14.31 6.71
C GLY A 41 6.35 13.13 6.43
N VAL A 42 5.82 12.02 5.91
CA VAL A 42 6.63 10.88 5.46
C VAL A 42 7.42 11.26 4.21
N ASP A 43 8.73 11.04 4.24
CA ASP A 43 9.60 11.26 3.07
C ASP A 43 10.32 10.02 2.58
N THR A 44 10.24 8.92 3.34
CA THR A 44 10.94 7.68 3.05
C THR A 44 10.04 6.51 3.44
N ILE A 45 9.90 5.54 2.54
CA ILE A 45 9.31 4.24 2.84
C ILE A 45 10.38 3.15 2.78
N PHE A 46 10.26 2.17 3.66
CA PHE A 46 11.05 0.94 3.67
C PHE A 46 10.16 -0.21 3.23
N THR A 47 10.58 -0.96 2.22
CA THR A 47 9.66 -1.86 1.52
C THR A 47 10.38 -3.02 0.84
N LEU A 48 9.65 -4.10 0.56
CA LEU A 48 10.04 -5.10 -0.43
C LEU A 48 8.94 -5.15 -1.47
N CYS A 49 9.30 -4.97 -2.74
CA CYS A 49 8.33 -4.91 -3.84
C CYS A 49 7.41 -6.14 -3.89
N GLY A 50 6.13 -5.91 -4.18
CA GLY A 50 5.17 -6.97 -4.48
C GLY A 50 3.90 -6.43 -5.15
N GLY A 51 3.17 -7.32 -5.83
CA GLY A 51 2.08 -6.93 -6.73
C GLY A 51 0.95 -6.14 -6.06
N HIS A 52 0.64 -6.41 -4.79
CA HIS A 52 -0.45 -5.76 -4.06
C HIS A 52 -0.17 -4.31 -3.64
N ILE A 53 1.06 -3.80 -3.82
CA ILE A 53 1.48 -2.47 -3.38
C ILE A 53 2.10 -1.61 -4.49
N ILE A 54 2.11 -2.09 -5.74
CA ILE A 54 2.84 -1.42 -6.83
C ILE A 54 2.33 0.00 -7.09
N ASP A 55 1.02 0.23 -6.98
CA ASP A 55 0.43 1.55 -7.17
C ASP A 55 0.85 2.56 -6.09
N ILE A 56 1.32 2.10 -4.92
CA ILE A 56 1.87 2.98 -3.88
C ILE A 56 3.25 3.48 -4.32
N TYR A 57 4.05 2.65 -5.01
CA TYR A 57 5.36 3.05 -5.52
C TYR A 57 5.22 4.17 -6.55
N ASP A 58 4.28 4.02 -7.49
CA ASP A 58 3.92 5.07 -8.45
C ASP A 58 3.62 6.40 -7.73
N GLY A 59 2.75 6.35 -6.71
CA GLY A 59 2.42 7.54 -5.92
C GLY A 59 3.63 8.11 -5.17
N CYS A 60 4.49 7.27 -4.60
CA CYS A 60 5.69 7.73 -3.91
C CYS A 60 6.66 8.44 -4.86
N ILE A 61 6.81 7.94 -6.09
CA ILE A 61 7.62 8.61 -7.13
C ILE A 61 7.02 9.97 -7.46
N ASP A 62 5.70 10.05 -7.66
CA ASP A 62 4.98 11.30 -7.96
C ASP A 62 5.15 12.35 -6.84
N GLU A 63 5.09 11.92 -5.56
CA GLU A 63 5.17 12.80 -4.37
C GLU A 63 6.61 13.05 -3.86
N GLY A 64 7.62 12.50 -4.54
CA GLY A 64 9.02 12.59 -4.16
C GLY A 64 9.35 11.92 -2.82
N ILE A 65 8.63 10.86 -2.47
CA ILE A 65 8.90 10.00 -1.32
C ILE A 65 9.97 8.98 -1.72
N ARG A 66 11.09 8.95 -1.00
CA ARG A 66 12.19 8.02 -1.24
C ARG A 66 11.73 6.59 -0.98
N ILE A 67 12.00 5.69 -1.92
CA ILE A 67 11.72 4.26 -1.80
C ILE A 67 13.02 3.53 -1.45
N VAL A 68 13.08 2.89 -0.28
CA VAL A 68 14.18 2.00 0.12
C VAL A 68 13.70 0.56 -0.01
N ASP A 69 14.03 -0.05 -1.14
CA ASP A 69 13.70 -1.45 -1.44
C ASP A 69 14.76 -2.40 -0.85
N VAL A 70 14.36 -3.21 0.14
CA VAL A 70 15.26 -4.11 0.89
C VAL A 70 15.28 -5.51 0.27
N ARG A 71 15.80 -6.50 1.00
CA ARG A 71 15.83 -7.91 0.55
C ARG A 71 15.01 -8.86 1.43
N HIS A 72 14.39 -8.34 2.49
CA HIS A 72 13.50 -9.07 3.37
C HIS A 72 12.63 -8.08 4.17
N GLU A 73 11.33 -8.34 4.35
CA GLU A 73 10.40 -7.39 4.98
C GLU A 73 10.71 -7.12 6.45
N GLN A 74 11.28 -8.10 7.16
CA GLN A 74 11.82 -7.89 8.51
C GLN A 74 12.88 -6.76 8.54
N VAL A 75 13.72 -6.66 7.51
CA VAL A 75 14.73 -5.59 7.39
C VAL A 75 14.04 -4.26 7.16
N ALA A 76 12.97 -4.21 6.35
CA ALA A 76 12.19 -3.00 6.15
C ALA A 76 11.61 -2.48 7.47
N ALA A 77 11.02 -3.37 8.27
CA ALA A 77 10.44 -3.03 9.56
C ALA A 77 11.50 -2.52 10.56
N HIS A 78 12.64 -3.18 10.69
CA HIS A 78 13.72 -2.70 11.56
C HIS A 78 14.38 -1.41 11.04
N ALA A 79 14.46 -1.20 9.73
CA ALA A 79 14.98 0.03 9.15
C ALA A 79 14.05 1.21 9.43
N ALA A 80 12.73 1.02 9.34
CA ALA A 80 11.75 2.05 9.70
C ALA A 80 11.79 2.39 11.20
N ASP A 81 11.91 1.38 12.07
CA ASP A 81 12.13 1.57 13.51
C ASP A 81 13.39 2.40 13.79
N ALA A 82 14.53 2.01 13.22
CA ALA A 82 15.78 2.75 13.37
C ALA A 82 15.69 4.18 12.82
N TYR A 83 15.05 4.37 11.66
CA TYR A 83 14.81 5.68 11.07
C TYR A 83 13.99 6.57 12.01
N ALA A 84 12.89 6.04 12.55
CA ALA A 84 12.02 6.78 13.45
C ALA A 84 12.77 7.26 14.70
N ARG A 85 13.56 6.38 15.31
CA ARG A 85 14.35 6.67 16.51
C ARG A 85 15.45 7.70 16.26
N GLN A 86 16.10 7.65 15.10
CA GLN A 86 17.22 8.55 14.80
C GLN A 86 16.79 9.92 14.28
N THR A 87 15.60 10.02 13.68
CA THR A 87 15.12 11.26 13.07
C THR A 87 14.05 11.96 13.89
N GLY A 88 13.39 11.24 14.81
CA GLY A 88 12.18 11.72 15.49
C GLY A 88 10.95 11.82 14.58
N ARG A 89 11.00 11.22 13.38
CA ARG A 89 9.92 11.24 12.38
C ARG A 89 9.21 9.91 12.30
N LEU A 90 8.06 9.89 11.62
CA LEU A 90 7.30 8.65 11.39
C LEU A 90 8.08 7.72 10.46
N GLY A 91 8.44 6.53 10.96
CA GLY A 91 8.96 5.44 10.12
C GLY A 91 7.82 4.80 9.34
N CYS A 92 7.98 4.59 8.03
CA CYS A 92 6.94 4.00 7.20
C CYS A 92 7.43 2.69 6.55
N VAL A 93 6.71 1.60 6.80
CA VAL A 93 6.94 0.27 6.23
C VAL A 93 5.81 -0.03 5.25
N VAL A 94 6.14 -0.47 4.04
CA VAL A 94 5.15 -0.92 3.05
C VAL A 94 5.49 -2.36 2.65
N THR A 95 4.56 -3.28 2.74
CA THR A 95 4.77 -4.69 2.35
C THR A 95 3.60 -5.24 1.56
N THR A 96 3.85 -6.19 0.66
CA THR A 96 2.77 -6.92 -0.02
C THR A 96 1.90 -7.74 0.94
N ALA A 97 0.80 -8.31 0.41
CA ALA A 97 -0.09 -9.19 1.13
C ALA A 97 0.59 -10.49 1.60
N GLY A 98 -0.11 -11.23 2.46
CA GLY A 98 0.26 -12.52 2.99
C GLY A 98 1.68 -12.56 3.57
N PRO A 99 2.62 -13.28 2.92
CA PRO A 99 3.98 -13.46 3.41
C PRO A 99 4.70 -12.13 3.66
N GLY A 100 4.42 -11.09 2.87
CA GLY A 100 5.06 -9.79 3.07
C GLY A 100 4.70 -9.15 4.40
N CYS A 101 3.42 -9.20 4.75
CA CYS A 101 2.94 -8.71 6.04
C CYS A 101 3.48 -9.56 7.20
N THR A 102 3.44 -10.89 7.08
CA THR A 102 3.90 -11.79 8.14
C THR A 102 5.41 -11.71 8.38
N ASN A 103 6.22 -11.54 7.33
CA ASN A 103 7.68 -11.39 7.45
C ASN A 103 8.09 -10.11 8.18
N ALA A 104 7.26 -9.05 8.11
CA ALA A 104 7.51 -7.79 8.82
C ALA A 104 7.18 -7.84 10.31
N MET A 105 6.31 -8.77 10.75
CA MET A 105 5.72 -8.76 12.11
C MET A 105 6.75 -8.68 13.23
N THR A 106 7.88 -9.39 13.13
CA THR A 106 8.92 -9.35 14.17
C THR A 106 9.52 -7.94 14.33
N GLY A 107 9.71 -7.22 13.23
CA GLY A 107 10.20 -5.84 13.27
C GLY A 107 9.14 -4.87 13.77
N ILE A 108 7.88 -5.07 13.41
CA ILE A 108 6.75 -4.28 13.94
C ILE A 108 6.59 -4.48 15.45
N ALA A 109 6.67 -5.73 15.94
CA ALA A 109 6.64 -6.02 17.36
C ALA A 109 7.80 -5.34 18.11
N THR A 110 8.98 -5.26 17.48
CA THR A 110 10.14 -4.55 18.03
C THR A 110 9.88 -3.04 18.13
N ALA A 111 9.35 -2.42 17.07
CA ALA A 111 8.99 -1.00 17.05
C ALA A 111 7.95 -0.67 18.13
N PHE A 112 6.90 -1.51 18.23
CA PHE A 112 5.85 -1.37 19.25
C PHE A 112 6.42 -1.45 20.67
N ARG A 113 7.29 -2.43 20.95
CA ARG A 113 7.93 -2.57 22.27
C ARG A 113 8.98 -1.52 22.57
N SER A 114 9.52 -0.86 21.55
CA SER A 114 10.46 0.25 21.66
C SER A 114 9.79 1.61 21.63
N GLU A 115 8.45 1.66 21.62
CA GLU A 115 7.64 2.88 21.57
C GLU A 115 8.01 3.81 20.41
N SER A 116 8.48 3.24 19.30
CA SER A 116 8.92 3.99 18.14
C SER A 116 7.74 4.27 17.20
N PRO A 117 7.59 5.50 16.68
CA PRO A 117 6.48 5.84 15.80
C PRO A 117 6.69 5.20 14.41
N VAL A 118 6.01 4.07 14.18
CA VAL A 118 6.08 3.32 12.93
C VAL A 118 4.68 3.05 12.38
N LEU A 119 4.46 3.42 11.11
CA LEU A 119 3.29 3.08 10.32
C LEU A 119 3.62 1.91 9.40
N HIS A 120 2.83 0.83 9.49
CA HIS A 120 2.92 -0.32 8.57
C HIS A 120 1.71 -0.38 7.65
N ILE A 121 1.95 -0.34 6.34
CA ILE A 121 0.95 -0.54 5.29
C ILE A 121 1.16 -1.93 4.68
N GLY A 122 0.23 -2.84 4.95
CA GLY A 122 0.17 -4.15 4.32
C GLY A 122 -0.79 -4.16 3.13
N GLY A 123 -0.32 -4.65 1.98
CA GLY A 123 -1.19 -4.98 0.85
C GLY A 123 -2.21 -6.06 1.21
N GLN A 124 -3.27 -6.17 0.42
CA GLN A 124 -4.29 -7.21 0.57
C GLN A 124 -4.85 -7.61 -0.80
N GLY A 125 -5.41 -8.81 -0.89
CA GLY A 125 -6.18 -9.27 -2.04
C GLY A 125 -7.42 -8.41 -2.30
N ALA A 126 -8.00 -8.57 -3.50
CA ALA A 126 -9.15 -7.79 -3.92
C ALA A 126 -10.37 -8.02 -2.99
N LEU A 127 -11.11 -6.94 -2.69
CA LEU A 127 -12.24 -7.00 -1.76
C LEU A 127 -13.35 -7.97 -2.18
N ASN A 128 -13.56 -8.12 -3.49
CA ASN A 128 -14.52 -9.09 -4.04
C ASN A 128 -14.09 -10.55 -3.85
N GLN A 129 -12.85 -10.81 -3.42
CA GLN A 129 -12.29 -12.13 -3.14
C GLN A 129 -11.98 -12.36 -1.66
N HIS A 130 -12.31 -11.40 -0.81
CA HIS A 130 -12.05 -11.47 0.62
C HIS A 130 -12.72 -12.70 1.25
N LYS A 131 -11.94 -13.50 2.01
CA LYS A 131 -12.38 -14.76 2.64
C LYS A 131 -12.76 -15.87 1.68
N MET A 132 -12.36 -15.75 0.40
CA MET A 132 -12.52 -16.83 -0.59
C MET A 132 -11.23 -17.66 -0.75
N GLY A 133 -10.22 -17.47 0.11
CA GLY A 133 -8.93 -18.16 -0.01
C GLY A 133 -8.13 -17.66 -1.20
N SER A 134 -8.21 -16.36 -1.49
CA SER A 134 -7.49 -15.75 -2.61
C SER A 134 -5.97 -15.75 -2.38
N LEU A 135 -5.21 -15.43 -3.44
CA LEU A 135 -3.76 -15.43 -3.38
C LEU A 135 -3.27 -14.53 -2.23
N GLN A 136 -2.49 -15.10 -1.31
CA GLN A 136 -1.92 -14.37 -0.16
C GLN A 136 -2.96 -13.76 0.81
N ASP A 137 -4.19 -14.27 0.81
CA ASP A 137 -5.25 -13.86 1.75
C ASP A 137 -4.93 -14.36 3.17
N LEU A 138 -4.58 -13.41 4.05
CA LEU A 138 -4.37 -13.65 5.48
C LEU A 138 -5.07 -12.56 6.30
N PRO A 139 -5.50 -12.87 7.54
CA PRO A 139 -6.17 -11.93 8.43
C PRO A 139 -5.17 -10.95 9.07
N HIS A 140 -4.50 -10.11 8.25
CA HIS A 140 -3.41 -9.23 8.70
C HIS A 140 -3.79 -8.35 9.90
N VAL A 141 -5.01 -7.82 9.93
CA VAL A 141 -5.50 -6.98 11.04
C VAL A 141 -5.50 -7.75 12.35
N ASP A 142 -6.04 -8.97 12.35
CA ASP A 142 -6.12 -9.81 13.55
C ASP A 142 -4.72 -10.21 14.04
N MET A 143 -3.80 -10.44 13.09
CA MET A 143 -2.41 -10.79 13.39
C MET A 143 -1.60 -9.61 13.95
N MET A 144 -1.85 -8.38 13.47
CA MET A 144 -1.11 -7.18 13.87
C MET A 144 -1.68 -6.51 15.13
N SER A 145 -2.97 -6.68 15.41
CA SER A 145 -3.65 -6.08 16.56
C SER A 145 -2.93 -6.27 17.91
N PRO A 146 -2.41 -7.46 18.28
CA PRO A 146 -1.73 -7.64 19.58
C PRO A 146 -0.36 -6.98 19.68
N ILE A 147 0.22 -6.50 18.56
CA ILE A 147 1.57 -5.95 18.49
C ILE A 147 1.61 -4.54 17.87
N THR A 148 0.47 -3.85 17.83
CA THR A 148 0.35 -2.48 17.31
C THR A 148 -0.62 -1.68 18.19
N LYS A 149 -0.53 -0.35 18.16
CA LYS A 149 -1.48 0.54 18.84
C LYS A 149 -2.82 0.63 18.11
N PHE A 150 -2.76 0.53 16.78
CA PHE A 150 -3.90 0.61 15.87
C PHE A 150 -3.70 -0.35 14.69
N ALA A 151 -4.73 -1.13 14.37
CA ALA A 151 -4.76 -2.01 13.21
C ALA A 151 -6.15 -1.99 12.58
N ALA A 152 -6.23 -1.74 11.27
CA ALA A 152 -7.49 -1.70 10.55
C ALA A 152 -7.32 -2.00 9.06
N GLY A 153 -8.39 -2.44 8.40
CA GLY A 153 -8.44 -2.64 6.96
C GLY A 153 -9.18 -1.50 6.26
N VAL A 154 -8.67 -1.06 5.10
CA VAL A 154 -9.32 -0.04 4.28
C VAL A 154 -10.27 -0.72 3.27
N ARG A 155 -11.58 -0.45 3.38
CA ARG A 155 -12.63 -1.11 2.58
C ARG A 155 -13.17 -0.25 1.43
N SER A 156 -12.78 1.01 1.36
CA SER A 156 -13.12 1.91 0.25
C SER A 156 -12.02 2.94 0.05
N THR A 157 -11.84 3.38 -1.19
CA THR A 157 -10.75 4.30 -1.58
C THR A 157 -10.88 5.69 -0.95
N GLU A 158 -12.12 6.14 -0.72
CA GLU A 158 -12.42 7.44 -0.12
C GLU A 158 -11.92 7.54 1.33
N ARG A 159 -11.78 6.39 2.01
CA ARG A 159 -11.31 6.32 3.40
C ARG A 159 -9.79 6.31 3.52
N ILE A 160 -9.03 6.22 2.43
CA ILE A 160 -7.57 6.07 2.49
C ILE A 160 -6.91 7.21 3.27
N ALA A 161 -7.25 8.46 2.96
CA ALA A 161 -6.64 9.62 3.61
C ALA A 161 -6.93 9.64 5.11
N ASP A 162 -8.20 9.42 5.50
CA ASP A 162 -8.61 9.37 6.91
C ASP A 162 -7.89 8.26 7.67
N MET A 163 -7.79 7.07 7.07
CA MET A 163 -7.20 5.90 7.73
C MET A 163 -5.69 6.05 7.92
N ILE A 164 -4.99 6.68 6.96
CA ILE A 164 -3.57 7.02 7.13
C ILE A 164 -3.40 8.06 8.24
N SER A 165 -4.22 9.12 8.26
CA SER A 165 -4.12 10.16 9.28
C SER A 165 -4.45 9.63 10.69
N MET A 166 -5.45 8.76 10.81
CA MET A 166 -5.76 8.07 12.07
C MET A 166 -4.57 7.23 12.53
N ALA A 167 -4.04 6.36 11.66
CA ALA A 167 -2.92 5.48 12.01
C ALA A 167 -1.64 6.25 12.37
N ALA A 168 -1.39 7.41 11.76
CA ALA A 168 -0.24 8.27 12.07
C ALA A 168 -0.33 8.97 13.43
N ARG A 169 -1.54 9.12 13.99
CA ARG A 169 -1.79 9.87 15.23
C ARG A 169 -1.93 9.01 16.47
N GLU A 170 -2.31 7.73 16.31
CA GLU A 170 -2.55 6.81 17.43
C GLU A 170 -1.30 6.50 18.23
#